data_AF-A0A972XF80-F1
#
_entry.id   AF-A0A972XF80-F1
#
_cell.length_a   1.000
_cell.length_b   1.000
_cell.length_c   1.000
_cell.angle_alpha   90.00
_cell.angle_beta   90.00
_cell.angle_gamma   90.00
#
_symmetry.space_group_name_H-M   'P 1'
#
loop_
_entity.id
_entity.type
_entity.pdbx_description
1 polymer ?
#
loop_
_entity_poly.entity_id
_entity_poly.type
_entity_poly.pdbx_seq_one_letter_code
_entity_poly.pdbx_strand_id
1 'polypeptide(L)'
;MYPVLIVGVGGAGGKTVRALRETLLRKLRRVGWTKDSLPEGWQLLWIDSVSVQSTDGFASPLLPGNQYLGLVPPGAGYNDLQSKLAQSVQKDERQAALAGWVPEMLPININHGAGQSRAVGRVLSASQLTRLQTALQGANERLTGAAALSESQEVAELLGVARHHVPGAPIAIVVSSLGGGSGSGMFLDVVEVLKSINPAFSSPKGVITVLYTPDVFRSLGGASTQIPSNTLAAVMEVMSGVFAEGLSAPSQSIFSGNGLTGRAHHGFGAKCNFLVGAGNESVSFGSQEDVYCEVGEVIALLASEPRVREPFEHFYLGNVLLQSGQRMLVSDESRLTVESDNAQTMPFSSLGMARVSVGTDRLAEYLTQLVSRDVTEMLLWPDFDPVLNDEAAGKTRDEIIDGRVTDSREMFLRRSGLNQREPASDVTNALNDPQLEQRLDLWTAAGIAEAGGHSLTPNDWMSYVTTYFDGGIAAVRAQEAAFRDDRARVWTADIGGRIHDLVAQSAMSTGLVVTARLLNFLIDEMAFVQSALIHESATKRSQMLAMPDRIQQVLDTGLSRPVEGDESLTRVAQIMRMGVQLLVDADCLEFTANLLKDLTDNMLRPLSMAVEFSRARL
;
A
#
# COMPACT_ATOMS: atom_id res chain seq x y z
N MET A 1 -9.80 -18.30 -18.96
CA MET A 1 -9.20 -16.96 -19.03
C MET A 1 -8.17 -16.98 -20.16
N TYR A 2 -8.16 -15.97 -21.03
CA TYR A 2 -7.27 -15.93 -22.19
C TYR A 2 -5.96 -15.22 -21.84
N PRO A 3 -4.79 -15.82 -22.13
CA PRO A 3 -3.52 -15.16 -21.91
C PRO A 3 -3.34 -13.99 -22.88
N VAL A 4 -3.16 -12.77 -22.35
CA VAL A 4 -2.92 -11.56 -23.17
C VAL A 4 -1.74 -10.74 -22.67
N LEU A 5 -0.93 -10.28 -23.62
CA LEU A 5 0.11 -9.28 -23.41
C LEU A 5 -0.33 -7.94 -24.01
N ILE A 6 -0.47 -6.90 -23.19
CA ILE A 6 -0.91 -5.59 -23.63
C ILE A 6 0.28 -4.64 -23.55
N VAL A 7 0.65 -4.06 -24.69
CA VAL A 7 1.84 -3.20 -24.83
C VAL A 7 1.41 -1.79 -25.24
N GLY A 8 1.57 -0.83 -24.34
CA GLY A 8 1.39 0.58 -24.64
C GLY A 8 2.68 1.16 -25.21
N VAL A 9 2.62 1.82 -26.36
CA VAL A 9 3.80 2.41 -27.01
C VAL A 9 3.65 3.93 -27.10
N GLY A 10 4.62 4.65 -26.54
CA GLY A 10 4.58 6.10 -26.38
C GLY A 10 3.55 6.56 -25.33
N GLY A 11 3.38 7.89 -25.20
CA GLY A 11 2.54 8.48 -24.15
C GLY A 11 1.05 8.10 -24.23
N ALA A 12 0.46 8.08 -25.42
CA ALA A 12 -0.94 7.71 -25.61
C ALA A 12 -1.19 6.24 -25.22
N GLY A 13 -0.38 5.31 -25.76
CA GLY A 13 -0.48 3.89 -25.40
C GLY A 13 -0.24 3.62 -23.92
N GLY A 14 0.71 4.31 -23.29
CA GLY A 14 0.98 4.21 -21.87
C GLY A 14 -0.18 4.63 -20.98
N LYS A 15 -0.81 5.78 -21.28
CA LYS A 15 -2.02 6.23 -20.57
C LYS A 15 -3.17 5.24 -20.72
N THR A 16 -3.37 4.68 -21.92
CA THR A 16 -4.38 3.64 -22.14
C THR A 16 -4.12 2.38 -21.31
N VAL A 17 -2.86 1.93 -21.22
CA VAL A 17 -2.50 0.76 -20.39
C VAL A 17 -2.72 1.04 -18.90
N ARG A 18 -2.42 2.24 -18.42
CA ARG A 18 -2.71 2.67 -17.03
C ARG A 18 -4.21 2.61 -16.74
N ALA A 19 -5.05 3.17 -17.63
CA ALA A 19 -6.50 3.14 -17.47
C ALA A 19 -7.08 1.72 -17.57
N LEU A 20 -6.57 0.90 -18.48
CA LEU A 20 -6.93 -0.51 -18.62
C LEU A 20 -6.64 -1.30 -17.34
N ARG A 21 -5.46 -1.09 -16.75
CA ARG A 21 -5.04 -1.79 -15.53
C ARG A 21 -6.04 -1.56 -14.40
N GLU A 22 -6.43 -0.31 -14.18
CA GLU A 22 -7.41 0.04 -13.16
C GLU A 22 -8.77 -0.57 -13.45
N THR A 23 -9.22 -0.56 -14.70
CA THR A 23 -10.48 -1.22 -15.09
C THR A 23 -10.45 -2.72 -14.80
N LEU A 24 -9.36 -3.41 -15.13
CA LEU A 24 -9.23 -4.85 -14.87
C LEU A 24 -9.20 -5.15 -13.37
N LEU A 25 -8.40 -4.43 -12.57
CA LEU A 25 -8.37 -4.61 -11.12
C LEU A 25 -9.72 -4.31 -10.48
N ARG A 26 -10.39 -3.25 -10.91
CA ARG A 26 -11.73 -2.90 -10.41
C ARG A 26 -12.71 -4.03 -10.65
N LYS A 27 -12.68 -4.66 -11.83
CA LYS A 27 -13.51 -5.82 -12.15
C LYS A 27 -13.17 -7.02 -11.28
N LEU A 28 -11.88 -7.33 -11.11
CA LEU A 28 -11.41 -8.46 -10.30
C LEU A 28 -11.74 -8.31 -8.81
N ARG A 29 -11.53 -7.13 -8.23
CA ARG A 29 -11.81 -6.87 -6.80
C ARG A 29 -13.28 -7.10 -6.45
N ARG A 30 -14.20 -6.81 -7.38
CA ARG A 30 -15.65 -7.06 -7.18
C ARG A 30 -16.02 -8.52 -7.08
N VAL A 31 -15.25 -9.38 -7.75
CA VAL A 31 -15.47 -10.82 -7.72
C VAL A 31 -14.61 -11.49 -6.66
N GLY A 32 -13.99 -10.73 -5.75
CA GLY A 32 -13.26 -11.26 -4.59
C GLY A 32 -11.75 -11.40 -4.77
N TRP A 33 -11.16 -10.83 -5.84
CA TRP A 33 -9.70 -10.79 -5.98
C TRP A 33 -9.05 -9.85 -4.96
N THR A 34 -8.16 -10.39 -4.14
CA THR A 34 -7.54 -9.67 -3.01
C THR A 34 -6.15 -9.12 -3.30
N LYS A 35 -5.51 -9.53 -4.40
CA LYS A 35 -4.17 -9.05 -4.76
C LYS A 35 -4.23 -7.67 -5.43
N ASP A 36 -3.23 -6.84 -5.19
CA ASP A 36 -3.09 -5.53 -5.84
C ASP A 36 -2.47 -5.58 -7.24
N SER A 37 -2.06 -6.78 -7.68
CA SER A 37 -1.58 -7.06 -9.02
C SER A 37 -2.66 -7.70 -9.90
N LEU A 38 -2.51 -7.54 -11.22
CA LEU A 38 -3.24 -8.37 -12.15
C LEU A 38 -2.71 -9.81 -12.08
N PRO A 39 -3.55 -10.81 -12.39
CA PRO A 39 -3.10 -12.18 -12.57
C PRO A 39 -2.00 -12.26 -13.63
N GLU A 40 -1.02 -13.15 -13.45
CA GLU A 40 0.12 -13.29 -14.36
C GLU A 40 -0.29 -13.69 -15.78
N GLY A 41 -1.49 -14.24 -15.97
CA GLY A 41 -2.10 -14.47 -17.29
C GLY A 41 -2.41 -13.19 -18.09
N TRP A 42 -2.35 -12.00 -17.46
CA TRP A 42 -2.52 -10.70 -18.08
C TRP A 42 -1.29 -9.83 -17.83
N GLN A 43 -0.45 -9.70 -18.85
CA GLN A 43 0.78 -8.92 -18.76
C GLN A 43 0.60 -7.54 -19.37
N LEU A 44 1.13 -6.52 -18.69
CA LEU A 44 1.15 -5.14 -19.17
C LEU A 44 2.59 -4.66 -19.32
N LEU A 45 2.87 -3.93 -20.39
CA LEU A 45 4.15 -3.25 -20.58
C LEU A 45 3.94 -1.89 -21.25
N TRP A 46 4.53 -0.84 -20.70
CA TRP A 46 4.59 0.47 -21.35
C TRP A 46 6.01 0.73 -21.84
N ILE A 47 6.16 0.91 -23.15
CA ILE A 47 7.41 1.25 -23.82
C ILE A 47 7.36 2.72 -24.23
N ASP A 48 8.35 3.51 -23.80
CA ASP A 48 8.42 4.94 -24.14
C ASP A 48 9.86 5.39 -24.42
N SER A 49 9.98 6.55 -25.06
CA SER A 49 11.24 7.26 -25.25
C SER A 49 11.84 7.78 -23.94
N VAL A 50 11.01 8.21 -22.98
CA VAL A 50 11.47 8.81 -21.72
C VAL A 50 12.03 7.71 -20.81
N SER A 51 13.10 8.00 -20.06
CA SER A 51 13.77 6.99 -19.24
C SER A 51 12.96 6.52 -18.03
N VAL A 52 12.14 7.40 -17.45
CA VAL A 52 11.38 7.17 -16.21
C VAL A 52 9.98 7.75 -16.36
N GLN A 53 8.98 7.03 -15.85
CA GLN A 53 7.61 7.54 -15.73
C GLN A 53 7.57 8.75 -14.79
N SER A 54 6.74 9.74 -15.10
CA SER A 54 6.45 10.86 -14.22
C SER A 54 4.95 11.06 -14.06
N THR A 55 4.55 11.67 -12.95
CA THR A 55 3.17 12.09 -12.73
C THR A 55 2.81 13.18 -13.74
N ASP A 56 1.79 12.93 -14.55
CA ASP A 56 1.43 13.72 -15.73
C ASP A 56 -0.02 14.23 -15.70
N GLY A 57 -0.62 14.30 -14.51
CA GLY A 57 -2.00 14.75 -14.30
C GLY A 57 -3.06 13.75 -14.76
N PHE A 58 -2.69 12.64 -15.41
CA PHE A 58 -3.64 11.60 -15.80
C PHE A 58 -4.11 10.81 -14.58
N ALA A 59 -5.43 10.63 -14.44
CA ALA A 59 -6.06 10.11 -13.23
C ALA A 59 -5.60 8.70 -12.81
N SER A 60 -5.29 7.82 -13.77
CA SER A 60 -4.86 6.46 -13.46
C SER A 60 -3.42 6.44 -12.93
N PRO A 61 -3.09 5.63 -11.92
CA PRO A 61 -1.76 5.59 -11.30
C PRO A 61 -0.65 5.17 -12.29
N LEU A 62 0.60 5.41 -11.92
CA LEU A 62 1.77 4.94 -12.68
C LEU A 62 1.84 3.41 -12.65
N LEU A 63 2.42 2.81 -13.70
CA LEU A 63 2.65 1.37 -13.72
C LEU A 63 3.79 0.98 -12.78
N PRO A 64 3.74 -0.22 -12.18
CA PRO A 64 4.88 -0.80 -11.47
C PRO A 64 6.16 -0.78 -12.31
N GLY A 65 7.32 -0.66 -11.66
CA GLY A 65 8.61 -0.48 -12.36
C GLY A 65 8.97 -1.59 -13.35
N ASN A 66 8.52 -2.83 -13.10
CA ASN A 66 8.72 -3.97 -14.00
C ASN A 66 7.76 -3.99 -15.22
N GLN A 67 6.81 -3.06 -15.29
CA GLN A 67 5.85 -2.90 -16.38
C GLN A 67 6.13 -1.64 -17.21
N TYR A 68 7.30 -1.02 -17.05
CA TYR A 68 7.72 0.14 -17.83
C TYR A 68 9.13 -0.03 -18.38
N LEU A 69 9.31 0.36 -19.63
CA LEU A 69 10.59 0.36 -20.33
C LEU A 69 10.82 1.72 -20.99
N GLY A 70 11.71 2.51 -20.39
CA GLY A 70 12.28 3.70 -21.00
C GLY A 70 13.43 3.34 -21.94
N LEU A 71 13.33 3.71 -23.21
CA LEU A 71 14.31 3.34 -24.23
C LEU A 71 15.58 4.18 -24.20
N VAL A 72 15.51 5.44 -23.77
CA VAL A 72 16.71 6.27 -23.56
C VAL A 72 17.36 5.87 -22.23
N PRO A 73 18.57 5.29 -22.22
CA PRO A 73 19.30 5.04 -20.98
C PRO A 73 19.64 6.36 -20.27
N PRO A 74 19.62 6.42 -18.93
CA PRO A 74 20.03 7.62 -18.19
C PRO A 74 21.43 8.07 -18.60
N GLY A 75 21.56 9.34 -19.01
CA GLY A 75 22.83 9.94 -19.41
C GLY A 75 23.27 9.67 -20.86
N ALA A 76 22.54 8.87 -21.63
CA ALA A 76 22.85 8.64 -23.04
C ALA A 76 22.43 9.82 -23.92
N GLY A 77 23.29 10.22 -24.85
CA GLY A 77 22.98 11.20 -25.90
C GLY A 77 22.42 10.54 -27.16
N TYR A 78 21.83 11.35 -28.03
CA TYR A 78 21.34 10.87 -29.32
C TYR A 78 22.44 10.24 -30.18
N ASN A 79 23.62 10.88 -30.22
CA ASN A 79 24.75 10.40 -31.03
C ASN A 79 25.23 9.02 -30.59
N ASP A 80 25.11 8.69 -29.29
CA ASP A 80 25.45 7.36 -28.78
C ASP A 80 24.49 6.30 -29.32
N LEU A 81 23.20 6.61 -29.32
CA LEU A 81 22.13 5.73 -29.82
C LEU A 81 22.20 5.55 -31.33
N GLN A 82 22.44 6.64 -32.06
CA GLN A 82 22.66 6.62 -33.50
C GLN A 82 23.90 5.79 -33.87
N SER A 83 25.00 5.98 -33.15
CA SER A 83 26.24 5.21 -33.36
C SER A 83 26.02 3.73 -33.07
N LYS A 84 25.30 3.41 -31.99
CA LYS A 84 24.93 2.03 -31.66
C LYS A 84 24.08 1.38 -32.75
N LEU A 85 23.07 2.08 -33.26
CA LEU A 85 22.27 1.61 -34.40
C LEU A 85 23.16 1.36 -35.63
N ALA A 86 24.04 2.30 -35.97
CA ALA A 86 24.94 2.16 -37.11
C ALA A 86 25.91 0.97 -36.97
N GLN A 87 26.36 0.68 -35.75
CA GLN A 87 27.23 -0.46 -35.46
C GLN A 87 26.49 -1.80 -35.48
N SER A 88 25.17 -1.81 -35.25
CA SER A 88 24.35 -3.02 -35.32
C SER A 88 24.13 -3.53 -36.76
N VAL A 89 24.46 -2.74 -37.77
CA VAL A 89 24.30 -3.06 -39.20
C VAL A 89 25.67 -3.32 -39.84
N GLN A 90 25.74 -4.33 -40.72
CA GLN A 90 26.95 -4.64 -41.47
C GLN A 90 27.39 -3.45 -42.34
N LYS A 91 28.70 -3.23 -42.44
CA LYS A 91 29.27 -1.98 -42.96
C LYS A 91 28.84 -1.65 -44.38
N ASP A 92 28.73 -2.66 -45.23
CA ASP A 92 28.28 -2.61 -46.63
C ASP A 92 26.77 -2.37 -46.77
N GLU A 93 25.96 -2.74 -45.78
CA GLU A 93 24.51 -2.56 -45.77
C GLU A 93 24.05 -1.26 -45.08
N ARG A 94 24.93 -0.61 -44.28
CA ARG A 94 24.60 0.59 -43.48
C ARG A 94 23.94 1.70 -44.28
N GLN A 95 24.45 2.00 -45.47
CA GLN A 95 23.89 3.07 -46.28
C GLN A 95 22.45 2.74 -46.69
N ALA A 96 22.20 1.52 -47.15
CA ALA A 96 20.86 1.09 -47.55
C ALA A 96 19.89 1.02 -46.35
N ALA A 97 20.39 0.66 -45.17
CA ALA A 97 19.58 0.49 -43.97
C ALA A 97 19.22 1.81 -43.27
N LEU A 98 20.11 2.82 -43.31
CA LEU A 98 20.01 4.02 -42.46
C LEU A 98 19.75 5.31 -43.25
N ALA A 99 20.17 5.36 -44.52
CA ALA A 99 20.03 6.59 -45.30
C ALA A 99 18.57 6.96 -45.54
N GLY A 100 18.28 8.26 -45.49
CA GLY A 100 16.96 8.83 -45.82
C GLY A 100 15.96 8.88 -44.66
N TRP A 101 16.18 8.19 -43.54
CA TRP A 101 15.27 8.24 -42.40
C TRP A 101 15.94 8.52 -41.05
N VAL A 102 17.23 8.20 -40.85
CA VAL A 102 17.96 8.50 -39.61
C VAL A 102 18.40 9.96 -39.59
N PRO A 103 17.92 10.80 -38.65
CA PRO A 103 18.35 12.20 -38.55
C PRO A 103 19.84 12.33 -38.19
N GLU A 104 20.59 13.16 -38.91
CA GLU A 104 22.02 13.40 -38.61
C GLU A 104 22.24 14.35 -37.43
N MET A 105 21.42 15.41 -37.34
CA MET A 105 21.47 16.39 -36.27
C MET A 105 20.10 16.53 -35.63
N LEU A 106 20.08 16.60 -34.29
CA LEU A 106 18.85 16.80 -33.52
C LEU A 106 18.97 18.02 -32.62
N PRO A 107 18.08 19.02 -32.78
CA PRO A 107 18.03 20.19 -31.92
C PRO A 107 17.27 19.94 -30.60
N ILE A 108 16.88 18.69 -30.30
CA ILE A 108 16.06 18.34 -29.15
C ILE A 108 16.83 17.45 -28.16
N ASN A 109 16.53 17.60 -26.87
CA ASN A 109 17.03 16.70 -25.85
C ASN A 109 16.14 15.46 -25.77
N ILE A 110 16.66 14.31 -26.23
CA ILE A 110 15.94 13.03 -26.27
C ILE A 110 15.53 12.51 -24.89
N ASN A 111 16.11 13.02 -23.80
CA ASN A 111 15.71 12.67 -22.43
C ASN A 111 14.28 13.15 -22.09
N HIS A 112 13.75 14.13 -22.84
CA HIS A 112 12.36 14.60 -22.72
C HIS A 112 11.43 13.98 -23.78
N GLY A 113 11.90 12.93 -24.47
CA GLY A 113 11.14 12.20 -25.48
C GLY A 113 11.53 12.55 -26.92
N ALA A 114 10.80 11.97 -27.88
CA ALA A 114 11.14 12.08 -29.31
C ALA A 114 10.83 13.44 -29.97
N GLY A 115 10.39 14.45 -29.21
CA GLY A 115 10.11 15.80 -29.71
C GLY A 115 9.15 15.84 -30.90
N GLN A 116 8.15 14.95 -30.92
CA GLN A 116 7.19 14.78 -32.02
C GLN A 116 7.82 14.42 -33.37
N SER A 117 9.06 13.93 -33.40
CA SER A 117 9.68 13.38 -34.61
C SER A 117 9.60 11.87 -34.61
N ARG A 118 8.86 11.31 -35.56
CA ARG A 118 8.74 9.86 -35.76
C ARG A 118 10.08 9.17 -36.00
N ALA A 119 10.92 9.79 -36.82
CA ALA A 119 12.24 9.28 -37.16
C ALA A 119 13.10 9.08 -35.91
N VAL A 120 13.07 10.03 -34.96
CA VAL A 120 13.74 9.91 -33.67
C VAL A 120 13.18 8.73 -32.89
N GLY A 121 11.86 8.61 -32.79
CA GLY A 121 11.20 7.48 -32.13
C GLY A 121 11.70 6.12 -32.65
N ARG A 122 11.82 5.97 -33.97
CA ARG A 122 12.32 4.75 -34.61
C ARG A 122 13.82 4.52 -34.35
N VAL A 123 14.66 5.55 -34.33
CA VAL A 123 16.09 5.40 -33.96
C VAL A 123 16.23 4.90 -32.52
N LEU A 124 15.41 5.41 -31.60
CA LEU A 124 15.40 4.99 -30.21
C LEU A 124 15.01 3.51 -30.04
N SER A 125 13.98 3.02 -30.73
CA SER A 125 13.60 1.60 -30.70
C SER A 125 14.63 0.71 -31.40
N ALA A 126 15.05 1.07 -32.62
CA ALA A 126 16.00 0.28 -33.41
C ALA A 126 17.38 0.14 -32.73
N SER A 127 17.85 1.16 -32.03
CA SER A 127 19.11 1.10 -31.25
C SER A 127 19.00 0.29 -29.95
N GLN A 128 17.78 -0.08 -29.54
CA GLN A 128 17.49 -0.74 -28.27
C GLN A 128 16.72 -2.05 -28.43
N LEU A 129 16.79 -2.68 -29.61
CA LEU A 129 16.09 -3.93 -29.93
C LEU A 129 16.38 -5.05 -28.92
N THR A 130 17.61 -5.22 -28.44
CA THR A 130 17.93 -6.23 -27.42
C THR A 130 17.24 -5.95 -26.08
N ARG A 131 17.11 -4.67 -25.67
CA ARG A 131 16.40 -4.29 -24.43
C ARG A 131 14.90 -4.51 -24.58
N LEU A 132 14.34 -4.14 -25.75
CA LEU A 132 12.96 -4.41 -26.11
C LEU A 132 12.66 -5.91 -26.04
N GLN A 133 13.51 -6.73 -26.68
CA GLN A 133 13.38 -8.19 -26.68
C GLN A 133 13.42 -8.75 -25.26
N THR A 134 14.38 -8.34 -24.44
CA THR A 134 14.50 -8.80 -23.05
C THR A 134 13.24 -8.50 -22.24
N ALA A 135 12.71 -7.28 -22.34
CA ALA A 135 11.53 -6.88 -21.58
C ALA A 135 10.25 -7.63 -22.04
N LEU A 136 10.05 -7.75 -23.36
CA LEU A 136 8.90 -8.44 -23.93
C LEU A 136 8.98 -9.95 -23.71
N GLN A 137 10.17 -10.54 -23.80
CA GLN A 137 10.44 -11.95 -23.47
C GLN A 137 10.09 -12.23 -22.01
N GLY A 138 10.57 -11.40 -21.07
CA GLY A 138 10.26 -11.57 -19.65
C GLY A 138 8.77 -11.43 -19.33
N ALA A 139 8.04 -10.58 -20.06
CA ALA A 139 6.58 -10.52 -19.97
C ALA A 139 5.92 -11.80 -20.52
N ASN A 140 6.35 -12.28 -21.69
CA ASN A 140 5.83 -13.53 -22.28
C ASN A 140 6.12 -14.77 -21.42
N GLU A 141 7.26 -14.83 -20.75
CA GLU A 141 7.61 -15.93 -19.83
C GLU A 141 6.69 -15.98 -18.61
N ARG A 142 6.34 -14.82 -18.04
CA ARG A 142 5.33 -14.75 -16.98
C ARG A 142 3.95 -15.14 -17.48
N LEU A 143 3.58 -14.65 -18.67
CA LEU A 143 2.31 -14.95 -19.33
C LEU A 143 2.07 -16.44 -19.53
N THR A 144 3.14 -17.19 -19.82
CA THR A 144 3.11 -18.62 -20.13
C THR A 144 3.59 -19.50 -18.97
N GLY A 145 3.93 -18.89 -17.83
CA GLY A 145 4.46 -19.57 -16.65
C GLY A 145 3.41 -20.30 -15.82
N ALA A 146 3.87 -21.14 -14.89
CA ALA A 146 2.99 -21.92 -14.01
C ALA A 146 2.09 -21.06 -13.11
N ALA A 147 2.58 -19.90 -12.65
CA ALA A 147 1.79 -18.96 -11.85
C ALA A 147 0.59 -18.42 -12.64
N ALA A 148 0.77 -18.10 -13.92
CA ALA A 148 -0.33 -17.64 -14.78
C ALA A 148 -1.43 -18.68 -14.91
N LEU A 149 -1.09 -19.97 -14.98
CA LEU A 149 -2.07 -21.05 -15.01
C LEU A 149 -2.87 -21.14 -13.71
N SER A 150 -2.18 -21.13 -12.56
CA SER A 150 -2.83 -21.20 -11.25
C SER A 150 -3.76 -20.02 -11.00
N GLU A 151 -3.29 -18.80 -11.26
CA GLU A 151 -4.10 -17.59 -11.05
C GLU A 151 -5.22 -17.46 -12.07
N SER A 152 -5.02 -17.96 -13.30
CA SER A 152 -6.11 -18.03 -14.29
C SER A 152 -7.24 -18.95 -13.86
N GLN A 153 -6.94 -20.03 -13.15
CA GLN A 153 -7.95 -20.92 -12.57
C GLN A 153 -8.69 -20.22 -11.44
N GLU A 154 -7.98 -19.56 -10.52
CA GLU A 154 -8.56 -18.76 -9.43
C GLU A 154 -9.52 -17.70 -9.98
N VAL A 155 -9.09 -16.92 -10.97
CA VAL A 155 -9.92 -15.90 -11.61
C VAL A 155 -11.11 -16.50 -12.33
N ALA A 156 -10.93 -17.64 -13.02
CA ALA A 156 -12.05 -18.32 -13.68
C ALA A 156 -13.12 -18.78 -12.67
N GLU A 157 -12.71 -19.27 -11.50
CA GLU A 157 -13.62 -19.63 -10.42
C GLU A 157 -14.37 -18.41 -9.87
N LEU A 158 -13.66 -17.31 -9.60
CA LEU A 158 -14.27 -16.06 -9.14
C LEU A 158 -15.26 -15.48 -10.17
N LEU A 159 -14.98 -15.63 -11.46
CA LEU A 159 -15.85 -15.21 -12.56
C LEU A 159 -16.98 -16.21 -12.86
N GLY A 160 -17.04 -17.36 -12.20
CA GLY A 160 -18.06 -18.39 -12.42
C GLY A 160 -17.95 -19.09 -13.78
N VAL A 161 -16.77 -19.11 -14.39
CA VAL A 161 -16.49 -19.80 -15.67
C VAL A 161 -16.11 -21.26 -15.41
N ALA A 162 -16.68 -22.20 -16.17
CA ALA A 162 -16.43 -23.63 -15.98
C ALA A 162 -14.94 -24.00 -16.08
N ARG A 163 -14.47 -24.87 -15.17
CA ARG A 163 -13.07 -25.30 -14.94
C ARG A 163 -12.37 -25.99 -16.12
N HIS A 164 -12.96 -26.05 -17.32
CA HIS A 164 -12.48 -26.90 -18.42
C HIS A 164 -12.07 -26.13 -19.68
N HIS A 165 -11.87 -24.81 -19.59
CA HIS A 165 -11.33 -24.05 -20.71
C HIS A 165 -9.80 -24.19 -20.77
N VAL A 166 -9.30 -24.98 -21.74
CA VAL A 166 -7.87 -25.00 -22.08
C VAL A 166 -7.48 -23.59 -22.52
N PRO A 167 -6.45 -22.95 -21.92
CA PRO A 167 -6.04 -21.62 -22.34
C PRO A 167 -5.66 -21.62 -23.83
N GLY A 168 -6.30 -20.75 -24.61
CA GLY A 168 -5.93 -20.53 -26.02
C GLY A 168 -4.50 -19.99 -26.16
N ALA A 169 -3.98 -19.97 -27.38
CA ALA A 169 -2.67 -19.37 -27.67
C ALA A 169 -2.65 -17.88 -27.25
N PRO A 170 -1.53 -17.38 -26.69
CA PRO A 170 -1.45 -16.00 -26.25
C PRO A 170 -1.55 -15.03 -27.42
N ILE A 171 -2.17 -13.88 -27.16
CA ILE A 171 -2.24 -12.77 -28.11
C ILE A 171 -1.60 -11.51 -27.52
N ALA A 172 -1.04 -10.67 -28.39
CA ALA A 172 -0.53 -9.37 -28.02
C ALA A 172 -1.43 -8.25 -28.57
N ILE A 173 -1.70 -7.24 -27.74
CA ILE A 173 -2.42 -6.02 -28.14
C ILE A 173 -1.48 -4.84 -27.96
N VAL A 174 -1.07 -4.24 -29.08
CA VAL A 174 -0.17 -3.07 -29.11
C VAL A 174 -0.99 -1.81 -29.29
N VAL A 175 -1.01 -0.94 -28.29
CA VAL A 175 -1.73 0.35 -28.33
C VAL A 175 -0.74 1.47 -28.60
N SER A 176 -0.96 2.26 -29.64
CA SER A 176 -0.07 3.37 -30.03
C SER A 176 -0.85 4.50 -30.70
N SER A 177 -0.15 5.56 -31.12
CA SER A 177 -0.71 6.64 -31.94
C SER A 177 0.03 6.80 -33.26
N LEU A 178 -0.71 7.16 -34.31
CA LEU A 178 -0.13 7.45 -35.63
C LEU A 178 0.57 8.81 -35.67
N GLY A 179 0.11 9.78 -34.87
CA GLY A 179 0.60 11.16 -34.92
C GLY A 179 1.77 11.50 -33.99
N GLY A 180 2.02 10.70 -32.96
CA GLY A 180 3.05 10.98 -31.96
C GLY A 180 4.46 10.61 -32.42
N GLY A 181 5.50 11.31 -31.97
CA GLY A 181 6.89 10.98 -32.35
C GLY A 181 7.36 9.61 -31.88
N SER A 182 7.19 9.30 -30.59
CA SER A 182 7.60 8.01 -30.02
C SER A 182 6.68 6.87 -30.46
N GLY A 183 5.37 7.02 -30.24
CA GLY A 183 4.37 5.99 -30.57
C GLY A 183 4.44 5.54 -32.03
N SER A 184 4.37 6.48 -32.98
CA SER A 184 4.32 6.16 -34.41
C SER A 184 5.63 5.61 -34.97
N GLY A 185 6.77 5.92 -34.33
CA GLY A 185 8.10 5.47 -34.74
C GLY A 185 8.47 4.10 -34.19
N MET A 186 7.94 3.71 -33.02
CA MET A 186 8.41 2.52 -32.29
C MET A 186 7.51 1.29 -32.44
N PHE A 187 6.20 1.45 -32.67
CA PHE A 187 5.26 0.33 -32.51
C PHE A 187 5.50 -0.83 -33.49
N LEU A 188 5.98 -0.55 -34.71
CA LEU A 188 6.29 -1.61 -35.68
C LEU A 188 7.50 -2.44 -35.23
N ASP A 189 8.53 -1.81 -34.67
CA ASP A 189 9.68 -2.53 -34.10
C ASP A 189 9.23 -3.40 -32.92
N VAL A 190 8.32 -2.90 -32.08
CA VAL A 190 7.71 -3.68 -30.98
C VAL A 190 6.98 -4.92 -31.51
N VAL A 191 6.20 -4.76 -32.59
CA VAL A 191 5.49 -5.89 -33.22
C VAL A 191 6.47 -6.93 -33.77
N GLU A 192 7.54 -6.51 -34.44
CA GLU A 192 8.54 -7.44 -34.98
C GLU A 192 9.31 -8.17 -33.87
N VAL A 193 9.62 -7.48 -32.76
CA VAL A 193 10.20 -8.14 -31.58
C VAL A 193 9.23 -9.15 -30.98
N LEU A 194 7.94 -8.82 -30.83
CA LEU A 194 6.91 -9.76 -30.35
C LEU A 194 6.87 -11.05 -31.20
N LYS A 195 6.87 -10.92 -32.53
CA LYS A 195 6.89 -12.08 -33.44
C LYS A 195 8.12 -12.97 -33.25
N SER A 196 9.26 -12.39 -32.89
CA SER A 196 10.51 -13.13 -32.67
C SER A 196 10.56 -13.93 -31.36
N ILE A 197 9.76 -13.55 -30.35
CA ILE A 197 9.81 -14.17 -29.01
C ILE A 197 8.82 -15.31 -28.81
N ASN A 198 7.69 -15.32 -29.53
CA ASN A 198 6.67 -16.36 -29.41
C ASN A 198 6.04 -16.66 -30.79
N PRO A 199 6.05 -17.93 -31.25
CA PRO A 199 5.40 -18.32 -32.49
C PRO A 199 3.91 -17.95 -32.58
N ALA A 200 3.20 -17.91 -31.45
CA ALA A 200 1.79 -17.48 -31.41
C ALA A 200 1.62 -16.04 -31.92
N PHE A 201 2.54 -15.15 -31.58
CA PHE A 201 2.53 -13.76 -32.05
C PHE A 201 2.90 -13.63 -33.54
N SER A 202 3.61 -14.61 -34.10
CA SER A 202 3.86 -14.68 -35.56
C SER A 202 2.63 -15.08 -36.38
N SER A 203 1.57 -15.59 -35.75
CA SER A 203 0.31 -15.88 -36.46
C SER A 203 -0.40 -14.59 -36.89
N PRO A 204 -1.20 -14.59 -37.98
CA PRO A 204 -1.91 -13.39 -38.43
C PRO A 204 -2.84 -12.75 -37.38
N LYS A 205 -3.35 -13.54 -36.43
CA LYS A 205 -4.18 -13.07 -35.29
C LYS A 205 -3.38 -12.78 -34.02
N GLY A 206 -2.09 -13.12 -34.01
CA GLY A 206 -1.25 -13.14 -32.83
C GLY A 206 -0.93 -11.76 -32.27
N VAL A 207 -0.90 -10.74 -33.12
CA VAL A 207 -0.71 -9.34 -32.73
C VAL A 207 -1.80 -8.47 -33.32
N ILE A 208 -2.43 -7.68 -32.46
CA ILE A 208 -3.45 -6.69 -32.81
C ILE A 208 -2.88 -5.32 -32.48
N THR A 209 -2.97 -4.37 -33.41
CA THR A 209 -2.63 -2.97 -33.12
C THR A 209 -3.89 -2.13 -32.98
N VAL A 210 -3.90 -1.26 -31.98
CA VAL A 210 -4.93 -0.24 -31.77
C VAL A 210 -4.24 1.11 -31.87
N LEU A 211 -4.57 1.86 -32.92
CA LEU A 211 -3.82 3.02 -33.38
C LEU A 211 -4.70 4.27 -33.33
N TYR A 212 -4.33 5.23 -32.48
CA TYR A 212 -5.04 6.51 -32.39
C TYR A 212 -4.80 7.36 -33.63
N THR A 213 -5.89 7.87 -34.19
CA THR A 213 -5.88 8.80 -35.31
C THR A 213 -5.59 10.24 -34.84
N PRO A 214 -5.17 11.14 -35.74
CA PRO A 214 -4.72 12.49 -35.39
C PRO A 214 -5.74 13.35 -34.65
N ASP A 215 -7.02 13.11 -34.89
CA ASP A 215 -8.13 13.88 -34.34
C ASP A 215 -8.27 13.73 -32.82
N VAL A 216 -7.76 12.63 -32.23
CA VAL A 216 -7.67 12.45 -30.77
C VAL A 216 -6.84 13.55 -30.10
N PHE A 217 -5.89 14.15 -30.83
CA PHE A 217 -4.95 15.13 -30.31
C PHE A 217 -5.39 16.60 -30.55
N ARG A 218 -6.59 16.84 -31.06
CA ARG A 218 -7.08 18.21 -31.38
C ARG A 218 -7.07 19.15 -30.17
N SER A 219 -7.28 18.63 -28.96
CA SER A 219 -7.31 19.41 -27.72
C SER A 219 -5.96 19.98 -27.31
N LEU A 220 -4.84 19.58 -27.95
CA LEU A 220 -3.49 20.03 -27.62
C LEU A 220 -3.17 21.47 -28.08
N GLY A 221 -4.11 22.21 -28.66
CA GLY A 221 -3.97 23.65 -28.94
C GLY A 221 -2.90 23.94 -29.99
N GLY A 222 -3.32 24.05 -31.25
CA GLY A 222 -2.43 24.14 -32.40
C GLY A 222 -1.98 22.75 -32.82
N ALA A 223 -2.51 22.25 -33.94
CA ALA A 223 -2.01 21.01 -34.51
C ALA A 223 -0.51 21.15 -34.69
N SER A 224 0.28 20.42 -33.88
CA SER A 224 1.71 20.33 -34.12
C SER A 224 1.89 20.01 -35.60
N THR A 225 2.72 20.81 -36.28
CA THR A 225 2.96 20.69 -37.72
C THR A 225 3.47 19.29 -38.11
N GLN A 226 3.97 18.52 -37.14
CA GLN A 226 4.49 17.16 -37.34
C GLN A 226 3.43 16.06 -37.26
N ILE A 227 2.27 16.28 -36.61
CA ILE A 227 1.25 15.24 -36.44
C ILE A 227 0.77 14.68 -37.79
N PRO A 228 0.39 15.51 -38.79
CA PRO A 228 -0.02 15.00 -40.10
C PRO A 228 1.09 14.22 -40.81
N SER A 229 2.33 14.70 -40.77
CA SER A 229 3.48 14.04 -41.41
C SER A 229 3.82 12.69 -40.79
N ASN A 230 3.86 12.63 -39.44
CA ASN A 230 4.06 11.38 -38.71
C ASN A 230 2.96 10.36 -39.05
N THR A 231 1.71 10.83 -39.08
CA THR A 231 0.55 9.99 -39.37
C THR A 231 0.64 9.41 -40.78
N LEU A 232 0.92 10.26 -41.77
CA LEU A 232 1.04 9.82 -43.16
C LEU A 232 2.15 8.76 -43.31
N ALA A 233 3.32 9.00 -42.71
CA ALA A 233 4.43 8.04 -42.73
C ALA A 233 4.06 6.72 -42.04
N ALA A 234 3.42 6.77 -40.87
CA ALA A 234 2.99 5.57 -40.15
C ALA A 234 1.92 4.77 -40.93
N VAL A 235 0.97 5.46 -41.55
CA VAL A 235 -0.05 4.83 -42.41
C VAL A 235 0.60 4.14 -43.61
N MET A 236 1.52 4.82 -44.29
CA MET A 236 2.26 4.25 -45.42
C MET A 236 3.06 3.00 -45.02
N GLU A 237 3.74 3.02 -43.87
CA GLU A 237 4.49 1.86 -43.40
C GLU A 237 3.59 0.68 -43.01
N VAL A 238 2.44 0.92 -42.35
CA VAL A 238 1.48 -0.16 -42.05
C VAL A 238 0.93 -0.76 -43.34
N MET A 239 0.52 0.07 -44.30
CA MET A 239 0.05 -0.40 -45.61
C MET A 239 1.13 -1.20 -46.33
N SER A 240 2.36 -0.69 -46.38
CA SER A 240 3.49 -1.38 -46.98
C SER A 240 3.73 -2.74 -46.32
N GLY A 241 3.63 -2.83 -44.98
CA GLY A 241 3.84 -4.08 -44.27
C GLY A 241 2.76 -5.13 -44.45
N VAL A 242 1.51 -4.69 -44.62
CA VAL A 242 0.39 -5.59 -44.91
C VAL A 242 0.52 -6.23 -46.29
N PHE A 243 0.94 -5.46 -47.29
CA PHE A 243 1.03 -5.91 -48.69
C PHE A 243 2.39 -6.50 -49.10
N ALA A 244 3.47 -6.19 -48.38
CA ALA A 244 4.79 -6.76 -48.68
C ALA A 244 4.82 -8.28 -48.45
N GLU A 245 5.65 -8.99 -49.20
CA GLU A 245 5.93 -10.41 -48.95
C GLU A 245 6.69 -10.60 -47.62
N GLY A 246 7.45 -9.60 -47.18
CA GLY A 246 8.20 -9.62 -45.93
C GLY A 246 9.00 -8.35 -45.71
N LEU A 247 9.88 -8.37 -44.71
CA LEU A 247 10.81 -7.27 -44.46
C LEU A 247 11.80 -7.10 -45.62
N SER A 248 12.06 -5.85 -46.01
CA SER A 248 13.11 -5.53 -46.97
C SER A 248 14.49 -5.94 -46.43
N ALA A 249 15.43 -6.28 -47.31
CA ALA A 249 16.79 -6.66 -46.93
C ALA A 249 17.48 -5.63 -45.98
N PRO A 250 17.37 -4.30 -46.19
CA PRO A 250 17.95 -3.34 -45.27
C PRO A 250 17.30 -3.34 -43.88
N SER A 251 15.97 -3.49 -43.80
CA SER A 251 15.29 -3.64 -42.51
C SER A 251 15.69 -4.96 -41.85
N GLN A 252 15.84 -6.01 -42.64
CA GLN A 252 16.27 -7.32 -42.16
C GLN A 252 17.63 -7.27 -41.48
N SER A 253 18.57 -6.49 -42.04
CA SER A 253 19.90 -6.28 -41.47
C SER A 253 19.84 -5.67 -40.06
N ILE A 254 19.01 -4.65 -39.84
CA ILE A 254 18.83 -4.00 -38.53
C ILE A 254 18.39 -5.03 -37.48
N PHE A 255 17.35 -5.80 -37.77
CA PHE A 255 16.81 -6.78 -36.81
C PHE A 255 17.76 -7.97 -36.60
N SER A 256 18.32 -8.53 -37.68
CA SER A 256 19.22 -9.70 -37.59
C SER A 256 20.55 -9.38 -36.92
N GLY A 257 21.11 -8.19 -37.15
CA GLY A 257 22.27 -7.68 -36.44
C GLY A 257 22.06 -7.51 -34.93
N ASN A 258 20.81 -7.46 -34.48
CA ASN A 258 20.41 -7.46 -33.07
C ASN A 258 19.90 -8.83 -32.57
N GLY A 259 20.10 -9.91 -33.33
CA GLY A 259 19.76 -11.28 -32.93
C GLY A 259 18.29 -11.68 -33.15
N LEU A 260 17.51 -10.89 -33.89
CA LEU A 260 16.09 -11.16 -34.15
C LEU A 260 15.93 -11.91 -35.49
N THR A 261 15.82 -13.25 -35.41
CA THR A 261 15.88 -14.16 -36.58
C THR A 261 14.54 -14.83 -36.94
N GLY A 262 13.53 -14.83 -36.06
CA GLY A 262 12.20 -15.40 -36.33
C GLY A 262 11.25 -14.40 -36.97
N ARG A 263 10.58 -14.77 -38.09
CA ARG A 263 9.63 -13.88 -38.79
C ARG A 263 8.42 -14.62 -39.35
N ALA A 264 7.33 -13.87 -39.46
CA ALA A 264 6.11 -14.30 -40.12
C ALA A 264 6.39 -14.65 -41.60
N HIS A 265 5.65 -15.63 -42.13
CA HIS A 265 5.77 -16.07 -43.52
C HIS A 265 5.37 -15.02 -44.56
N HIS A 266 4.67 -13.94 -44.15
CA HIS A 266 4.17 -12.92 -45.07
C HIS A 266 4.00 -11.55 -44.39
N GLY A 267 4.62 -10.50 -44.95
CA GLY A 267 4.52 -9.11 -44.51
C GLY A 267 5.37 -8.73 -43.28
N PHE A 268 5.23 -7.47 -42.86
CA PHE A 268 5.80 -6.93 -41.61
C PHE A 268 4.75 -6.12 -40.85
N GLY A 269 4.93 -5.94 -39.54
CA GLY A 269 3.91 -5.34 -38.67
C GLY A 269 2.72 -6.28 -38.44
N ALA A 270 1.67 -5.77 -37.78
CA ALA A 270 0.49 -6.58 -37.50
C ALA A 270 -0.43 -6.66 -38.73
N LYS A 271 -1.13 -7.79 -38.88
CA LYS A 271 -2.17 -7.94 -39.91
C LYS A 271 -3.54 -7.42 -39.45
N CYS A 272 -3.72 -7.28 -38.13
CA CYS A 272 -4.94 -6.76 -37.51
C CYS A 272 -4.70 -5.35 -36.97
N ASN A 273 -4.90 -4.31 -37.79
CA ASN A 273 -4.70 -2.91 -37.38
C ASN A 273 -6.04 -2.18 -37.27
N PHE A 274 -6.34 -1.67 -36.07
CA PHE A 274 -7.56 -0.93 -35.78
C PHE A 274 -7.29 0.55 -35.56
N LEU A 275 -8.05 1.39 -36.24
CA LEU A 275 -8.03 2.84 -36.04
C LEU A 275 -9.09 3.26 -35.02
N VAL A 276 -8.69 4.16 -34.10
CA VAL A 276 -9.59 4.76 -33.11
C VAL A 276 -9.45 6.28 -33.13
N GLY A 277 -10.55 6.97 -33.38
CA GLY A 277 -10.64 8.43 -33.38
C GLY A 277 -11.32 9.01 -32.13
N ALA A 278 -11.43 10.34 -32.11
CA ALA A 278 -12.07 11.10 -31.04
C ALA A 278 -13.59 10.98 -31.04
N GLY A 279 -14.18 10.43 -32.10
CA GLY A 279 -15.63 10.28 -32.23
C GLY A 279 -16.04 9.67 -33.56
N ASN A 280 -17.36 9.53 -33.72
CA ASN A 280 -18.02 9.19 -34.98
C ASN A 280 -19.05 10.29 -35.32
N GLU A 281 -19.94 10.03 -36.29
CA GLU A 281 -20.95 11.01 -36.73
C GLU A 281 -21.96 11.39 -35.62
N SER A 282 -22.13 10.55 -34.60
CA SER A 282 -23.17 10.71 -33.57
C SER A 282 -22.62 11.04 -32.18
N VAL A 283 -21.38 10.63 -31.86
CA VAL A 283 -20.78 10.74 -30.53
C VAL A 283 -19.33 11.19 -30.66
N SER A 284 -18.95 12.21 -29.89
CA SER A 284 -17.56 12.64 -29.74
C SER A 284 -17.18 12.58 -28.27
N PHE A 285 -15.97 12.11 -28.00
CA PHE A 285 -15.35 12.22 -26.68
C PHE A 285 -14.94 13.67 -26.41
N GLY A 286 -15.03 14.08 -25.15
CA GLY A 286 -14.75 15.46 -24.72
C GLY A 286 -13.25 15.78 -24.65
N SER A 287 -12.44 14.78 -24.32
CA SER A 287 -10.98 14.90 -24.21
C SER A 287 -10.25 13.66 -24.74
N GLN A 288 -8.96 13.82 -25.04
CA GLN A 288 -8.09 12.68 -25.36
C GLN A 288 -8.02 11.64 -24.24
N GLU A 289 -8.17 12.08 -22.98
CA GLU A 289 -8.09 11.22 -21.81
C GLU A 289 -9.30 10.30 -21.72
N ASP A 290 -10.48 10.81 -22.06
CA ASP A 290 -11.71 10.01 -22.18
C ASP A 290 -11.53 8.91 -23.25
N VAL A 291 -10.93 9.25 -24.39
CA VAL A 291 -10.63 8.27 -25.45
C VAL A 291 -9.70 7.16 -24.92
N TYR A 292 -8.65 7.51 -24.16
CA TYR A 292 -7.74 6.52 -23.58
C TYR A 292 -8.43 5.61 -22.56
N CYS A 293 -9.27 6.18 -21.69
CA CYS A 293 -10.04 5.43 -20.71
C CYS A 293 -11.01 4.44 -21.39
N GLU A 294 -11.75 4.90 -22.38
CA GLU A 294 -12.76 4.09 -23.08
C GLU A 294 -12.11 2.97 -23.91
N VAL A 295 -11.00 3.24 -24.61
CA VAL A 295 -10.22 2.17 -25.26
C VAL A 295 -9.65 1.19 -24.22
N GLY A 296 -9.21 1.69 -23.07
CA GLY A 296 -8.79 0.85 -21.94
C GLY A 296 -9.92 -0.07 -21.47
N GLU A 297 -11.16 0.41 -21.40
CA GLU A 297 -12.33 -0.42 -21.10
C GLU A 297 -12.60 -1.48 -22.17
N VAL A 298 -12.49 -1.13 -23.46
CA VAL A 298 -12.69 -2.06 -24.59
C VAL A 298 -11.69 -3.21 -24.53
N ILE A 299 -10.40 -2.90 -24.39
CA ILE A 299 -9.35 -3.90 -24.36
C ILE A 299 -9.47 -4.75 -23.07
N ALA A 300 -9.87 -4.13 -21.95
CA ALA A 300 -10.15 -4.88 -20.72
C ALA A 300 -11.31 -5.88 -20.91
N LEU A 301 -12.36 -5.54 -21.66
CA LEU A 301 -13.43 -6.49 -22.01
C LEU A 301 -12.92 -7.61 -22.92
N LEU A 302 -12.12 -7.30 -23.93
CA LEU A 302 -11.51 -8.33 -24.78
C LEU A 302 -10.63 -9.30 -23.98
N ALA A 303 -9.94 -8.83 -22.94
CA ALA A 303 -9.12 -9.66 -22.07
C ALA A 303 -9.94 -10.51 -21.09
N SER A 304 -11.03 -9.95 -20.55
CA SER A 304 -11.76 -10.54 -19.41
C SER A 304 -13.04 -11.29 -19.76
N GLU A 305 -13.67 -11.01 -20.91
CA GLU A 305 -15.00 -11.51 -21.25
C GLU A 305 -14.98 -12.48 -22.45
N PRO A 306 -15.11 -13.81 -22.23
CA PRO A 306 -15.13 -14.80 -23.30
C PRO A 306 -16.21 -14.54 -24.35
N ARG A 307 -17.39 -14.05 -23.93
CA ARG A 307 -18.52 -13.76 -24.83
C ARG A 307 -18.23 -12.64 -25.82
N VAL A 308 -17.28 -11.76 -25.51
CA VAL A 308 -16.80 -10.71 -26.42
C VAL A 308 -15.58 -11.21 -27.19
N ARG A 309 -14.66 -11.90 -26.51
CA ARG A 309 -13.39 -12.37 -27.08
C ARG A 309 -13.58 -13.39 -28.20
N GLU A 310 -14.42 -14.41 -28.00
CA GLU A 310 -14.58 -15.51 -28.96
C GLU A 310 -15.17 -15.03 -30.30
N PRO A 311 -16.29 -14.28 -30.34
CA PRO A 311 -16.79 -13.71 -31.59
C PRO A 311 -15.76 -12.76 -32.24
N PHE A 312 -15.06 -11.95 -31.44
CA PHE A 312 -14.02 -11.05 -31.94
C PHE A 312 -12.92 -11.80 -32.70
N GLU A 313 -12.34 -12.85 -32.10
CA GLU A 313 -11.29 -13.64 -32.73
C GLU A 313 -11.76 -14.45 -33.94
N HIS A 314 -12.89 -15.15 -33.82
CA HIS A 314 -13.33 -16.10 -34.83
C HIS A 314 -13.99 -15.39 -36.01
N PHE A 315 -14.93 -14.48 -35.74
CA PHE A 315 -15.70 -13.82 -36.78
C PHE A 315 -14.99 -12.58 -37.31
N TYR A 316 -14.71 -11.59 -36.46
CA TYR A 316 -14.20 -10.30 -36.93
C TYR A 316 -12.75 -10.37 -37.41
N LEU A 317 -11.85 -10.97 -36.65
CA LEU A 317 -10.46 -11.15 -37.11
C LEU A 317 -10.37 -12.23 -38.19
N GLY A 318 -10.94 -13.40 -37.93
CA GLY A 318 -10.80 -14.57 -38.80
C GLY A 318 -11.49 -14.47 -40.14
N ASN A 319 -12.79 -14.18 -40.13
CA ASN A 319 -13.62 -14.26 -41.33
C ASN A 319 -13.72 -12.91 -42.06
N VAL A 320 -13.68 -11.79 -41.33
CA VAL A 320 -13.83 -10.46 -41.94
C VAL A 320 -12.46 -9.87 -42.29
N LEU A 321 -11.62 -9.58 -41.30
CA LEU A 321 -10.41 -8.81 -41.53
C LEU A 321 -9.35 -9.61 -42.29
N LEU A 322 -9.03 -10.82 -41.85
CA LEU A 322 -7.96 -11.62 -42.46
C LEU A 322 -8.31 -12.20 -43.83
N GLN A 323 -9.60 -12.24 -44.20
CA GLN A 323 -10.02 -12.68 -45.53
C GLN A 323 -10.32 -11.48 -46.47
N SER A 324 -10.19 -10.25 -45.99
CA SER A 324 -10.58 -9.05 -46.75
C SER A 324 -9.73 -8.75 -47.99
N GLY A 325 -8.55 -9.37 -48.12
CA GLY A 325 -7.77 -9.28 -49.36
C GLY A 325 -8.21 -10.25 -50.46
N GLN A 326 -9.13 -11.19 -50.16
CA GLN A 326 -9.65 -12.12 -51.15
C GLN A 326 -10.71 -11.43 -52.02
N ARG A 327 -10.39 -11.27 -53.31
CA ARG A 327 -11.28 -10.62 -54.29
C ARG A 327 -12.64 -11.30 -54.48
N MET A 328 -12.73 -12.59 -54.14
CA MET A 328 -13.99 -13.35 -54.15
C MET A 328 -14.95 -12.91 -53.04
N LEU A 329 -14.45 -12.27 -51.98
CA LEU A 329 -15.23 -11.81 -50.82
C LEU A 329 -15.42 -10.29 -50.84
N VAL A 330 -14.37 -9.54 -51.20
CA VAL A 330 -14.37 -8.08 -51.22
C VAL A 330 -13.82 -7.59 -52.56
N SER A 331 -14.57 -6.76 -53.27
CA SER A 331 -14.10 -6.14 -54.51
C SER A 331 -12.93 -5.18 -54.24
N ASP A 332 -11.78 -5.45 -54.85
CA ASP A 332 -10.61 -4.56 -54.78
C ASP A 332 -10.59 -3.58 -55.97
N GLU A 333 -11.18 -2.41 -55.78
CA GLU A 333 -11.13 -1.31 -56.75
C GLU A 333 -9.75 -0.64 -56.84
N SER A 334 -8.93 -0.76 -55.78
CA SER A 334 -7.59 -0.16 -55.73
C SER A 334 -6.59 -0.93 -56.59
N ARG A 335 -6.87 -2.21 -56.86
CA ARG A 335 -5.98 -3.17 -57.54
C ARG A 335 -4.62 -3.32 -56.86
N LEU A 336 -4.53 -2.98 -55.57
CA LEU A 336 -3.32 -3.12 -54.77
C LEU A 336 -3.12 -4.56 -54.30
N THR A 337 -4.20 -5.35 -54.21
CA THR A 337 -4.11 -6.77 -53.85
C THR A 337 -3.66 -7.62 -55.02
N VAL A 338 -2.95 -8.72 -54.74
CA VAL A 338 -2.57 -9.74 -55.73
C VAL A 338 -3.54 -10.91 -55.62
N GLU A 339 -4.18 -11.27 -56.73
CA GLU A 339 -5.26 -12.27 -56.75
C GLU A 339 -4.83 -13.67 -56.25
N SER A 340 -3.56 -14.03 -56.43
CA SER A 340 -3.00 -15.29 -55.95
C SER A 340 -2.52 -15.25 -54.49
N ASP A 341 -2.51 -14.08 -53.85
CA ASP A 341 -1.94 -13.89 -52.52
C ASP A 341 -3.02 -13.76 -51.44
N ASN A 342 -3.38 -14.90 -50.86
CA ASN A 342 -4.38 -14.98 -49.80
C ASN A 342 -3.89 -14.48 -48.43
N ALA A 343 -2.64 -14.02 -48.31
CA ALA A 343 -2.08 -13.48 -47.06
C ALA A 343 -2.18 -11.95 -46.96
N GLN A 344 -2.60 -11.29 -48.05
CA GLN A 344 -2.92 -9.87 -48.05
C GLN A 344 -4.30 -9.61 -47.44
N THR A 345 -4.43 -8.46 -46.78
CA THR A 345 -5.66 -8.02 -46.11
C THR A 345 -5.85 -6.54 -46.34
N MET A 346 -7.03 -6.00 -46.02
CA MET A 346 -7.20 -4.57 -45.86
C MET A 346 -6.25 -4.09 -44.74
N PRO A 347 -5.56 -2.95 -44.93
CA PRO A 347 -4.52 -2.52 -44.01
C PRO A 347 -5.07 -2.01 -42.67
N PHE A 348 -6.30 -1.52 -42.67
CA PHE A 348 -6.97 -0.96 -41.49
C PHE A 348 -8.41 -1.42 -41.38
N SER A 349 -8.87 -1.51 -40.14
CA SER A 349 -10.27 -1.57 -39.76
C SER A 349 -10.57 -0.50 -38.71
N SER A 350 -11.84 -0.24 -38.45
CA SER A 350 -12.24 0.62 -37.32
C SER A 350 -12.65 -0.26 -36.13
N LEU A 351 -12.32 0.19 -34.92
CA LEU A 351 -12.81 -0.43 -33.69
C LEU A 351 -13.74 0.54 -33.00
N GLY A 352 -15.02 0.19 -32.95
CA GLY A 352 -16.04 0.90 -32.19
C GLY A 352 -16.55 0.05 -31.04
N MET A 353 -16.94 0.68 -29.93
CA MET A 353 -17.62 0.02 -28.84
C MET A 353 -18.77 0.88 -28.34
N ALA A 354 -19.84 0.22 -27.91
CA ALA A 354 -20.88 0.81 -27.12
C ALA A 354 -21.07 -0.04 -25.86
N ARG A 355 -21.18 0.62 -24.71
CA ARG A 355 -21.51 -0.01 -23.44
C ARG A 355 -22.69 0.71 -22.84
N VAL A 356 -23.69 -0.05 -22.41
CA VAL A 356 -24.78 0.45 -21.59
C VAL A 356 -24.55 -0.06 -20.17
N SER A 357 -24.41 0.86 -19.22
CA SER A 357 -24.29 0.57 -17.80
C SER A 357 -25.24 1.47 -17.03
N VAL A 358 -25.80 0.97 -15.94
CA VAL A 358 -26.53 1.79 -14.95
C VAL A 358 -25.59 2.61 -14.05
N GLY A 359 -24.27 2.46 -14.21
CA GLY A 359 -23.26 3.23 -13.49
C GLY A 359 -23.08 2.84 -12.02
N THR A 360 -23.72 1.76 -11.57
CA THR A 360 -23.57 1.23 -10.20
C THR A 360 -22.13 0.89 -9.87
N ASP A 361 -21.34 0.56 -10.88
CA ASP A 361 -19.93 0.31 -10.75
C ASP A 361 -19.14 1.56 -10.35
N ARG A 362 -19.33 2.65 -11.08
CA ARG A 362 -18.68 3.93 -10.77
C ARG A 362 -19.23 4.54 -9.47
N LEU A 363 -20.52 4.35 -9.18
CA LEU A 363 -21.13 4.80 -7.92
C LEU A 363 -20.51 4.12 -6.70
N ALA A 364 -20.29 2.80 -6.74
CA ALA A 364 -19.67 2.08 -5.63
C ALA A 364 -18.25 2.56 -5.33
N GLU A 365 -17.46 2.84 -6.37
CA GLU A 365 -16.11 3.39 -6.24
C GLU A 365 -16.13 4.83 -5.70
N TYR A 366 -17.02 5.68 -6.23
CA TYR A 366 -17.23 7.03 -5.72
C TYR A 366 -17.61 7.02 -4.24
N LEU A 367 -18.56 6.17 -3.83
CA LEU A 367 -18.94 6.02 -2.42
C LEU A 367 -17.80 5.51 -1.55
N THR A 368 -16.97 4.59 -2.07
CA THR A 368 -15.79 4.09 -1.34
C THR A 368 -14.77 5.20 -1.13
N GLN A 369 -14.50 6.00 -2.16
CA GLN A 369 -13.59 7.15 -2.08
C GLN A 369 -14.14 8.23 -1.15
N LEU A 370 -15.45 8.50 -1.21
CA LEU A 370 -16.14 9.44 -0.34
C LEU A 370 -16.03 9.01 1.12
N VAL A 371 -16.42 7.77 1.46
CA VAL A 371 -16.32 7.25 2.84
C VAL A 371 -14.86 7.22 3.32
N SER A 372 -13.92 6.82 2.46
CA SER A 372 -12.50 6.79 2.82
C SER A 372 -11.97 8.19 3.12
N ARG A 373 -12.37 9.19 2.32
CA ARG A 373 -12.07 10.59 2.56
C ARG A 373 -12.68 11.07 3.87
N ASP A 374 -13.97 10.84 4.09
CA ASP A 374 -14.67 11.27 5.30
C ASP A 374 -14.04 10.68 6.57
N VAL A 375 -13.71 9.38 6.57
CA VAL A 375 -13.03 8.72 7.69
C VAL A 375 -11.63 9.30 7.91
N THR A 376 -10.87 9.53 6.84
CA THR A 376 -9.51 10.12 6.94
C THR A 376 -9.57 11.55 7.45
N GLU A 377 -10.51 12.35 6.95
CA GLU A 377 -10.72 13.73 7.39
C GLU A 377 -11.12 13.76 8.87
N MET A 378 -12.04 12.90 9.31
CA MET A 378 -12.43 12.79 10.73
C MET A 378 -11.27 12.35 11.65
N LEU A 379 -10.41 11.42 11.19
CA LEU A 379 -9.23 10.99 11.94
C LEU A 379 -8.20 12.10 12.12
N LEU A 380 -8.01 12.94 11.09
CA LEU A 380 -7.03 14.02 11.09
C LEU A 380 -7.56 15.30 11.74
N TRP A 381 -8.85 15.60 11.55
CA TRP A 381 -9.48 16.87 11.84
C TRP A 381 -10.84 16.64 12.52
N PRO A 382 -10.90 16.76 13.85
CA PRO A 382 -12.13 16.53 14.61
C PRO A 382 -13.31 17.42 14.19
N ASP A 383 -13.04 18.58 13.58
CA ASP A 383 -14.04 19.51 13.03
C ASP A 383 -14.82 18.97 11.82
N PHE A 384 -14.37 17.88 11.20
CA PHE A 384 -15.11 17.19 10.14
C PHE A 384 -16.10 16.14 10.67
N ASP A 385 -16.21 15.98 12.00
CA ASP A 385 -17.25 15.15 12.60
C ASP A 385 -18.62 15.82 12.40
N PRO A 386 -19.54 15.21 11.63
CA PRO A 386 -20.83 15.82 11.29
C PRO A 386 -21.72 16.05 12.52
N VAL A 387 -21.46 15.38 13.64
CA VAL A 387 -22.17 15.60 14.92
C VAL A 387 -21.82 16.97 15.52
N LEU A 388 -20.66 17.53 15.19
CA LEU A 388 -20.19 18.81 15.72
C LEU A 388 -20.68 20.04 14.93
N ASN A 389 -21.39 19.87 13.82
CA ASN A 389 -21.68 20.98 12.89
C ASN A 389 -22.36 22.18 13.58
N ASP A 390 -23.20 21.95 14.60
CA ASP A 390 -23.87 23.03 15.35
C ASP A 390 -23.00 23.59 16.51
N GLU A 391 -22.16 22.76 17.14
CA GLU A 391 -21.30 23.15 18.29
C GLU A 391 -19.95 23.75 17.88
N ALA A 392 -19.51 23.47 16.65
CA ALA A 392 -18.29 23.98 16.03
C ALA A 392 -18.49 25.34 15.36
N ALA A 393 -19.74 25.77 15.16
CA ALA A 393 -20.06 27.04 14.49
C ALA A 393 -19.43 28.23 15.22
N GLY A 394 -18.49 28.90 14.55
CA GLY A 394 -17.79 30.08 15.07
C GLY A 394 -16.60 29.81 16.00
N LYS A 395 -16.25 28.55 16.25
CA LYS A 395 -15.03 28.16 17.00
C LYS A 395 -13.86 27.93 16.05
N THR A 396 -12.66 28.24 16.51
CA THR A 396 -11.42 27.82 15.86
C THR A 396 -11.20 26.31 16.04
N ARG A 397 -10.40 25.72 15.15
CA ARG A 397 -10.06 24.29 15.24
C ARG A 397 -9.41 23.92 16.56
N ASP A 398 -8.53 24.77 17.10
CA ASP A 398 -7.87 24.53 18.38
C ASP A 398 -8.88 24.55 19.55
N GLU A 399 -9.85 25.46 19.54
CA GLU A 399 -10.92 25.48 20.56
C GLU A 399 -11.79 24.22 20.54
N ILE A 400 -12.07 23.66 19.36
CA ILE A 400 -12.79 22.38 19.21
C ILE A 400 -11.96 21.23 19.79
N ILE A 401 -10.66 21.19 19.48
CA ILE A 401 -9.75 20.17 19.99
C ILE A 401 -9.65 20.27 21.51
N ASP A 402 -9.45 21.47 22.06
CA ASP A 402 -9.32 21.68 23.51
C ASP A 402 -10.61 21.33 24.27
N GLY A 403 -11.77 21.67 23.70
CA GLY A 403 -13.07 21.23 24.22
C GLY A 403 -13.16 19.71 24.31
N ARG A 404 -12.85 19.01 23.21
CA ARG A 404 -12.89 17.54 23.17
C ARG A 404 -11.91 16.87 24.12
N VAL A 405 -10.70 17.40 24.22
CA VAL A 405 -9.71 16.91 25.19
C VAL A 405 -10.27 17.06 26.61
N THR A 406 -10.87 18.21 26.92
CA THR A 406 -11.47 18.49 28.23
C THR A 406 -12.60 17.51 28.55
N ASP A 407 -13.55 17.32 27.62
CA ASP A 407 -14.71 16.45 27.82
C ASP A 407 -14.32 14.97 27.96
N SER A 408 -13.27 14.55 27.26
CA SER A 408 -12.83 13.15 27.22
C SER A 408 -11.83 12.80 28.34
N ARG A 409 -11.24 13.80 29.00
CA ARG A 409 -10.08 13.65 29.90
C ARG A 409 -10.33 12.67 31.05
N GLU A 410 -11.42 12.87 31.78
CA GLU A 410 -11.75 12.08 32.97
C GLU A 410 -12.06 10.62 32.58
N MET A 411 -12.86 10.44 31.54
CA MET A 411 -13.20 9.12 31.03
C MET A 411 -11.96 8.39 30.51
N PHE A 412 -11.06 9.07 29.82
CA PHE A 412 -9.82 8.50 29.32
C PHE A 412 -8.91 8.03 30.47
N LEU A 413 -8.71 8.86 31.49
CA LEU A 413 -7.94 8.47 32.69
C LEU A 413 -8.56 7.26 33.39
N ARG A 414 -9.87 7.28 33.64
CA ARG A 414 -10.57 6.17 34.29
C ARG A 414 -10.51 4.87 33.49
N ARG A 415 -10.67 4.94 32.17
CA ARG A 415 -10.62 3.75 31.30
C ARG A 415 -9.20 3.21 31.09
N SER A 416 -8.17 4.03 31.32
CA SER A 416 -6.77 3.60 31.21
C SER A 416 -6.39 2.53 32.24
N GLY A 417 -7.08 2.49 33.40
CA GLY A 417 -6.69 1.64 34.53
C GLY A 417 -5.48 2.15 35.31
N LEU A 418 -5.11 3.42 35.12
CA LEU A 418 -3.98 4.08 35.78
C LEU A 418 -4.45 5.18 36.74
N ASN A 419 -5.72 5.22 37.14
CA ASN A 419 -6.21 6.29 38.01
C ASN A 419 -5.73 6.05 39.46
N GLN A 420 -4.81 6.92 39.90
CA GLN A 420 -4.11 6.83 41.19
C GLN A 420 -4.30 8.07 42.07
N ARG A 421 -5.25 8.96 41.72
CA ARG A 421 -5.61 10.09 42.57
C ARG A 421 -6.70 9.69 43.55
N GLU A 422 -6.54 10.08 44.82
CA GLU A 422 -7.55 9.84 45.84
C GLU A 422 -8.97 10.25 45.37
N PRO A 423 -9.98 9.39 45.57
CA PRO A 423 -9.95 8.12 46.31
C PRO A 423 -9.54 6.89 45.47
N ALA A 424 -9.18 7.05 44.19
CA ALA A 424 -8.76 5.96 43.32
C ALA A 424 -7.32 5.52 43.58
N SER A 425 -7.07 4.21 43.41
CA SER A 425 -5.75 3.60 43.59
C SER A 425 -5.64 2.35 42.72
N ASP A 426 -5.98 2.47 41.44
CA ASP A 426 -6.10 1.34 40.49
C ASP A 426 -4.87 0.42 40.48
N VAL A 427 -3.66 0.99 40.38
CA VAL A 427 -2.42 0.21 40.26
C VAL A 427 -1.99 -0.35 41.62
N THR A 428 -2.08 0.47 42.68
CA THR A 428 -1.72 0.02 44.03
C THR A 428 -2.64 -1.11 44.49
N ASN A 429 -3.95 -0.99 44.23
CA ASN A 429 -4.93 -2.03 44.55
C ASN A 429 -4.70 -3.32 43.76
N ALA A 430 -4.20 -3.25 42.52
CA ALA A 430 -3.88 -4.43 41.73
C ALA A 430 -2.71 -5.26 42.31
N LEU A 431 -1.82 -4.60 43.09
CA LEU A 431 -0.61 -5.16 43.66
C LEU A 431 -0.74 -5.59 45.13
N ASN A 432 -1.74 -5.08 45.86
CA ASN A 432 -1.94 -5.38 47.28
C ASN A 432 -2.34 -6.85 47.52
N ASP A 433 -1.79 -7.46 48.57
CA ASP A 433 -2.21 -8.78 49.05
C ASP A 433 -3.50 -8.66 49.89
N PRO A 434 -4.64 -9.27 49.45
CA PRO A 434 -5.87 -9.26 50.22
C PRO A 434 -5.78 -10.01 51.55
N GLN A 435 -4.78 -10.88 51.76
CA GLN A 435 -4.58 -11.66 52.98
C GLN A 435 -3.57 -11.05 53.95
N LEU A 436 -2.96 -9.90 53.60
CA LEU A 436 -1.91 -9.27 54.40
C LEU A 436 -2.37 -9.01 55.84
N GLU A 437 -3.53 -8.37 56.02
CA GLU A 437 -4.02 -7.99 57.34
C GLU A 437 -4.16 -9.21 58.27
N GLN A 438 -4.78 -10.28 57.78
CA GLN A 438 -4.94 -11.53 58.53
C GLN A 438 -3.59 -12.17 58.87
N ARG A 439 -2.61 -12.14 57.95
CA ARG A 439 -1.27 -12.67 58.17
C ARG A 439 -0.51 -11.86 59.22
N LEU A 440 -0.63 -10.54 59.20
CA LEU A 440 0.01 -9.66 60.19
C LEU A 440 -0.61 -9.81 61.58
N ASP A 441 -1.92 -10.03 61.67
CA ASP A 441 -2.59 -10.35 62.94
C ASP A 441 -2.03 -11.62 63.57
N LEU A 442 -1.88 -12.70 62.79
CA LEU A 442 -1.29 -13.95 63.27
C LEU A 442 0.17 -13.79 63.66
N TRP A 443 0.96 -13.05 62.87
CA TRP A 443 2.38 -12.83 63.12
C TRP A 443 2.64 -11.98 64.37
N THR A 444 1.83 -10.94 64.61
CA THR A 444 1.96 -10.10 65.81
C THR A 444 1.48 -10.82 67.08
N ALA A 445 0.40 -11.60 66.99
CA ALA A 445 -0.09 -12.41 68.11
C ALA A 445 0.95 -13.48 68.53
N ALA A 446 1.60 -14.14 67.58
CA ALA A 446 2.66 -15.10 67.86
C ALA A 446 3.85 -14.47 68.62
N GLY A 447 4.26 -13.25 68.22
CA GLY A 447 5.35 -12.53 68.89
C GLY A 447 5.04 -12.16 70.33
N ILE A 448 3.79 -11.80 70.65
CA ILE A 448 3.37 -11.53 72.03
C ILE A 448 3.29 -12.81 72.85
N ALA A 449 2.75 -13.90 72.29
CA ALA A 449 2.62 -15.18 72.99
C ALA A 449 3.97 -15.80 73.35
N GLU A 450 4.97 -15.67 72.48
CA GLU A 450 6.33 -16.17 72.72
C GLU A 450 7.03 -15.50 73.92
N ALA A 451 6.74 -14.21 74.19
CA ALA A 451 7.24 -13.50 75.37
C ALA A 451 6.38 -13.65 76.64
N GLY A 452 5.09 -13.95 76.50
CA GLY A 452 4.12 -14.05 77.60
C GLY A 452 4.44 -15.12 78.66
N GLY A 453 5.32 -16.08 78.35
CA GLY A 453 5.81 -17.10 79.27
C GLY A 453 6.74 -16.59 80.38
N HIS A 454 7.10 -15.31 80.39
CA HIS A 454 8.05 -14.71 81.33
C HIS A 454 7.47 -13.46 82.03
N SER A 455 7.63 -13.34 83.36
CA SER A 455 7.21 -12.14 84.11
C SER A 455 8.18 -10.97 83.91
N LEU A 456 8.10 -10.31 82.74
CA LEU A 456 9.00 -9.25 82.30
C LEU A 456 8.61 -7.86 82.84
N THR A 457 9.59 -6.97 82.98
CA THR A 457 9.33 -5.54 83.25
C THR A 457 8.98 -4.80 81.95
N PRO A 458 8.38 -3.60 82.00
CA PRO A 458 8.07 -2.81 80.80
C PRO A 458 9.27 -2.58 79.85
N ASN A 459 10.47 -2.36 80.39
CA ASN A 459 11.69 -2.19 79.60
C ASN A 459 12.18 -3.50 78.94
N ASP A 460 12.00 -4.63 79.62
CA ASP A 460 12.33 -5.95 79.07
C ASP A 460 11.33 -6.34 77.96
N TRP A 461 10.05 -6.00 78.13
CA TRP A 461 9.01 -6.14 77.10
C TRP A 461 9.32 -5.30 75.86
N MET A 462 9.72 -4.04 76.05
CA MET A 462 10.12 -3.18 74.95
C MET A 462 11.32 -3.76 74.18
N SER A 463 12.36 -4.19 74.91
CA SER A 463 13.55 -4.81 74.32
C SER A 463 13.21 -6.09 73.53
N TYR A 464 12.31 -6.92 74.08
CA TYR A 464 11.85 -8.13 73.40
C TYR A 464 11.05 -7.83 72.13
N VAL A 465 10.05 -6.95 72.23
CA VAL A 465 9.17 -6.57 71.11
C VAL A 465 9.97 -5.96 69.97
N THR A 466 10.91 -5.06 70.28
CA THR A 466 11.83 -4.51 69.27
C THR A 466 12.69 -5.62 68.65
N THR A 467 13.24 -6.54 69.44
CA THR A 467 14.06 -7.64 68.91
C THR A 467 13.25 -8.59 68.01
N TYR A 468 12.02 -8.93 68.39
CA TYR A 468 11.11 -9.76 67.58
C TYR A 468 10.75 -9.05 66.26
N PHE A 469 10.40 -7.77 66.35
CA PHE A 469 10.07 -6.97 65.19
C PHE A 469 11.25 -6.88 64.21
N ASP A 470 12.43 -6.50 64.70
CA ASP A 470 13.64 -6.34 63.88
C ASP A 470 14.12 -7.68 63.29
N GLY A 471 13.97 -8.77 64.03
CA GLY A 471 14.33 -10.12 63.56
C GLY A 471 13.37 -10.69 62.52
N GLY A 472 12.08 -10.36 62.58
CA GLY A 472 11.04 -10.92 61.72
C GLY A 472 10.63 -10.07 60.51
N ILE A 473 10.78 -8.74 60.59
CA ILE A 473 10.27 -7.80 59.57
C ILE A 473 10.86 -8.04 58.18
N ALA A 474 12.13 -8.46 58.10
CA ALA A 474 12.79 -8.75 56.83
C ALA A 474 12.12 -9.91 56.07
N ALA A 475 11.68 -10.95 56.80
CA ALA A 475 11.00 -12.10 56.21
C ALA A 475 9.60 -11.74 55.70
N VAL A 476 8.85 -10.93 56.48
CA VAL A 476 7.52 -10.44 56.06
C VAL A 476 7.64 -9.59 54.80
N ARG A 477 8.58 -8.63 54.78
CA ARG A 477 8.83 -7.77 53.61
C ARG A 477 9.26 -8.57 52.38
N ALA A 478 10.08 -9.61 52.54
CA ALA A 478 10.49 -10.48 51.45
C ALA A 478 9.30 -11.29 50.88
N GLN A 479 8.41 -11.78 51.74
CA GLN A 479 7.20 -12.48 51.31
C GLN A 479 6.25 -11.54 50.53
N GLU A 480 6.05 -10.31 51.01
CA GLU A 480 5.24 -9.31 50.31
C GLU A 480 5.85 -8.84 49.00
N ALA A 481 7.18 -8.70 48.94
CA ALA A 481 7.88 -8.40 47.69
C ALA A 481 7.66 -9.51 46.66
N ALA A 482 7.78 -10.77 47.05
CA ALA A 482 7.56 -11.90 46.14
C ALA A 482 6.11 -11.98 45.62
N PHE A 483 5.12 -11.72 46.49
CA PHE A 483 3.72 -11.64 46.08
C PHE A 483 3.48 -10.50 45.08
N ARG A 484 4.01 -9.31 45.39
CA ARG A 484 3.90 -8.12 44.53
C ARG A 484 4.56 -8.33 43.18
N ASP A 485 5.71 -8.99 43.12
CA ASP A 485 6.38 -9.33 41.85
C ASP A 485 5.52 -10.24 40.97
N ASP A 486 4.82 -11.22 41.55
CA ASP A 486 3.89 -12.10 40.81
C ASP A 486 2.68 -11.32 40.28
N ARG A 487 2.08 -10.48 41.13
CA ARG A 487 0.96 -9.60 40.75
C ARG A 487 1.34 -8.59 39.68
N ALA A 488 2.53 -8.01 39.76
CA ALA A 488 3.04 -7.07 38.78
C ALA A 488 3.14 -7.71 37.39
N ARG A 489 3.63 -8.95 37.28
CA ARG A 489 3.69 -9.68 36.00
C ARG A 489 2.31 -9.84 35.37
N VAL A 490 1.32 -10.22 36.16
CA VAL A 490 -0.08 -10.38 35.69
C VAL A 490 -0.65 -9.04 35.25
N TRP A 491 -0.46 -7.99 36.04
CA TRP A 491 -0.94 -6.65 35.72
C TRP A 491 -0.29 -6.08 34.45
N THR A 492 1.03 -6.23 34.28
CA THR A 492 1.76 -5.76 33.09
C THR A 492 1.27 -6.44 31.81
N ALA A 493 0.86 -7.72 31.88
CA ALA A 493 0.31 -8.43 30.73
C ALA A 493 -1.08 -7.90 30.30
N ASP A 494 -1.91 -7.42 31.24
CA ASP A 494 -3.26 -6.89 30.94
C ASP A 494 -3.22 -5.42 30.51
N ILE A 495 -2.43 -4.58 31.19
CA ILE A 495 -2.45 -3.13 31.02
C ILE A 495 -2.02 -2.70 29.61
N GLY A 496 -1.12 -3.47 28.99
CA GLY A 496 -0.66 -3.28 27.61
C GLY A 496 -1.81 -3.27 26.60
N GLY A 497 -2.61 -4.35 26.60
CA GLY A 497 -3.76 -4.50 25.71
C GLY A 497 -4.85 -3.47 25.99
N ARG A 498 -5.11 -3.19 27.28
CA ARG A 498 -6.11 -2.20 27.69
C ARG A 498 -5.82 -0.80 27.14
N ILE A 499 -4.59 -0.31 27.28
CA ILE A 499 -4.21 1.02 26.80
C ILE A 499 -4.20 1.06 25.27
N HIS A 500 -3.73 0.00 24.60
CA HIS A 500 -3.78 -0.09 23.14
C HIS A 500 -5.21 0.02 22.61
N ASP A 501 -6.14 -0.74 23.19
CA ASP A 501 -7.56 -0.71 22.80
C ASP A 501 -8.21 0.64 23.12
N LEU A 502 -7.86 1.26 24.25
CA LEU A 502 -8.33 2.60 24.60
C LEU A 502 -7.86 3.65 23.58
N VAL A 503 -6.59 3.61 23.18
CA VAL A 503 -6.02 4.53 22.19
C VAL A 503 -6.67 4.33 20.82
N ALA A 504 -6.87 3.09 20.37
CA ALA A 504 -7.54 2.79 19.11
C ALA A 504 -8.99 3.32 19.10
N GLN A 505 -9.73 3.08 20.19
CA GLN A 505 -11.11 3.57 20.33
C GLN A 505 -11.16 5.10 20.38
N SER A 506 -10.26 5.73 21.14
CA SER A 506 -10.16 7.18 21.23
C SER A 506 -9.84 7.82 19.87
N ALA A 507 -8.91 7.22 19.11
CA ALA A 507 -8.55 7.71 17.78
C ALA A 507 -9.75 7.67 16.82
N MET A 508 -10.52 6.59 16.85
CA MET A 508 -11.73 6.44 16.03
C MET A 508 -12.87 7.37 16.44
N SER A 509 -13.03 7.67 17.74
CA SER A 509 -14.14 8.48 18.22
C SER A 509 -13.87 9.99 18.26
N THR A 510 -12.62 10.38 18.51
CA THR A 510 -12.26 11.79 18.73
C THR A 510 -11.19 12.32 17.77
N GLY A 511 -10.56 11.45 16.99
CA GLY A 511 -9.45 11.79 16.09
C GLY A 511 -8.07 11.59 16.73
N LEU A 512 -7.04 11.55 15.88
CA LEU A 512 -5.65 11.31 16.27
C LEU A 512 -5.07 12.47 17.08
N VAL A 513 -5.47 13.72 16.77
CA VAL A 513 -4.97 14.92 17.47
C VAL A 513 -5.42 14.96 18.93
N VAL A 514 -6.71 14.71 19.17
CA VAL A 514 -7.28 14.66 20.53
C VAL A 514 -6.65 13.50 21.31
N THR A 515 -6.53 12.33 20.67
CA THR A 515 -5.92 11.15 21.29
C THR A 515 -4.46 11.36 21.68
N ALA A 516 -3.66 12.03 20.85
CA ALA A 516 -2.28 12.39 21.19
C ALA A 516 -2.24 13.35 22.40
N ARG A 517 -3.11 14.36 22.46
CA ARG A 517 -3.22 15.26 23.62
C ARG A 517 -3.66 14.52 24.90
N LEU A 518 -4.59 13.58 24.80
CA LEU A 518 -5.03 12.73 25.92
C LEU A 518 -3.91 11.81 26.42
N LEU A 519 -3.09 11.25 25.51
CA LEU A 519 -1.91 10.47 25.88
C LEU A 519 -0.85 11.33 26.58
N ASN A 520 -0.57 12.53 26.06
CA ASN A 520 0.36 13.46 26.71
C ASN A 520 -0.15 13.89 28.09
N PHE A 521 -1.45 14.14 28.24
CA PHE A 521 -2.05 14.34 29.55
C PHE A 521 -1.83 13.14 30.48
N LEU A 522 -2.06 11.91 30.01
CA LEU A 522 -1.87 10.71 30.82
C LEU A 522 -0.40 10.55 31.24
N ILE A 523 0.56 10.85 30.36
CA ILE A 523 1.99 10.86 30.65
C ILE A 523 2.32 11.86 31.77
N ASP A 524 1.82 13.09 31.66
CA ASP A 524 2.02 14.13 32.67
C ASP A 524 1.38 13.74 34.01
N GLU A 525 0.20 13.13 33.97
CA GLU A 525 -0.49 12.62 35.14
C GLU A 525 0.30 11.50 35.83
N MET A 526 0.90 10.58 35.07
CA MET A 526 1.74 9.51 35.63
C MET A 526 3.01 10.06 36.27
N ALA A 527 3.64 11.09 35.70
CA ALA A 527 4.80 11.75 36.29
C ALA A 527 4.45 12.46 37.62
N PHE A 528 3.28 13.10 37.68
CA PHE A 528 2.77 13.71 38.90
C PHE A 528 2.49 12.65 39.99
N VAL A 529 1.74 11.60 39.64
CA VAL A 529 1.41 10.48 40.54
C VAL A 529 2.67 9.81 41.07
N GLN A 530 3.66 9.56 40.22
CA GLN A 530 4.94 8.97 40.64
C GLN A 530 5.59 9.77 41.77
N SER A 531 5.64 11.09 41.63
CA SER A 531 6.23 11.98 42.64
C SER A 531 5.43 11.96 43.95
N ALA A 532 4.09 11.93 43.86
CA ALA A 532 3.20 11.85 45.01
C ALA A 532 3.38 10.52 45.78
N LEU A 533 3.44 9.38 45.08
CA LEU A 533 3.63 8.06 45.69
C LEU A 533 4.97 7.94 46.42
N ILE A 534 6.04 8.51 45.87
CA ILE A 534 7.37 8.55 46.54
C ILE A 534 7.29 9.38 47.83
N HIS A 535 6.61 10.53 47.79
CA HIS A 535 6.44 11.37 48.97
C HIS A 535 5.59 10.68 50.05
N GLU A 536 4.52 10.01 49.65
CA GLU A 536 3.67 9.24 50.56
C GLU A 536 4.44 8.05 51.18
N SER A 537 5.22 7.32 50.38
CA SER A 537 6.12 6.25 50.86
C SER A 537 7.09 6.75 51.93
N ALA A 538 7.74 7.90 51.70
CA ALA A 538 8.65 8.51 52.67
C ALA A 538 7.92 8.92 53.97
N THR A 539 6.69 9.42 53.84
CA THR A 539 5.84 9.79 54.99
C THR A 539 5.50 8.56 55.83
N LYS A 540 5.09 7.45 55.20
CA LYS A 540 4.80 6.19 55.90
C LYS A 540 6.03 5.61 56.60
N ARG A 541 7.21 5.66 55.97
CA ARG A 541 8.49 5.25 56.60
C ARG A 541 8.83 6.11 57.82
N SER A 542 8.62 7.42 57.74
CA SER A 542 8.82 8.34 58.88
C SER A 542 7.87 8.02 60.04
N GLN A 543 6.60 7.72 59.75
CA GLN A 543 5.62 7.31 60.76
C GLN A 543 6.01 6.00 61.46
N MET A 544 6.63 5.05 60.75
CA MET A 544 7.15 3.82 61.34
C MET A 544 8.25 4.11 62.38
N LEU A 545 9.15 5.07 62.12
CA LEU A 545 10.23 5.40 63.06
C LEU A 545 9.72 5.94 64.41
N ALA A 546 8.50 6.48 64.48
CA ALA A 546 7.86 6.93 65.71
C ALA A 546 7.14 5.79 66.48
N MET A 547 7.15 4.56 65.97
CA MET A 547 6.44 3.43 66.58
C MET A 547 7.05 2.95 67.90
N PRO A 548 8.38 2.86 68.06
CA PRO A 548 8.99 2.50 69.34
C PRO A 548 8.54 3.40 70.49
N ASP A 549 8.47 4.72 70.25
CA ASP A 549 8.00 5.70 71.25
C ASP A 549 6.52 5.48 71.61
N ARG A 550 5.68 5.11 70.64
CA ARG A 550 4.27 4.77 70.88
C ARG A 550 4.10 3.50 71.69
N ILE A 551 4.93 2.48 71.44
CA ILE A 551 4.94 1.24 72.22
C ILE A 551 5.35 1.56 73.66
N GLN A 552 6.42 2.35 73.86
CA GLN A 552 6.89 2.76 75.18
C GLN A 552 5.79 3.51 75.97
N GLN A 553 5.08 4.46 75.34
CA GLN A 553 3.98 5.19 75.98
C GLN A 553 2.84 4.27 76.47
N VAL A 554 2.52 3.20 75.72
CA VAL A 554 1.50 2.22 76.10
C VAL A 554 1.98 1.32 77.25
N LEU A 555 3.27 0.99 77.29
CA LEU A 555 3.87 0.17 78.35
C LEU A 555 4.06 0.96 79.66
N ASP A 556 4.40 2.25 79.59
CA ASP A 556 4.61 3.12 80.77
C ASP A 556 3.29 3.48 81.50
N THR A 557 2.16 3.38 80.80
CA THR A 557 0.82 3.67 81.36
C THR A 557 0.13 2.43 81.94
N GLY A 558 0.78 1.26 81.92
CA GLY A 558 0.23 -0.05 82.29
C GLY A 558 0.73 -0.66 83.63
N LEU A 559 0.36 -1.92 83.85
CA LEU A 559 0.74 -2.73 85.01
C LEU A 559 2.28 -2.88 85.15
N SER A 560 2.79 -2.99 86.37
CA SER A 560 4.24 -3.11 86.64
C SER A 560 4.89 -4.36 86.04
N ARG A 561 4.10 -5.39 85.72
CA ARG A 561 4.49 -6.66 85.08
C ARG A 561 3.32 -7.21 84.27
N PRO A 562 3.14 -6.80 83.00
CA PRO A 562 2.04 -7.27 82.18
C PRO A 562 2.20 -8.75 81.82
N VAL A 563 1.09 -9.48 81.79
CA VAL A 563 0.98 -10.91 81.50
C VAL A 563 0.10 -11.11 80.26
N GLU A 564 0.27 -12.24 79.58
CA GLU A 564 -0.51 -12.61 78.41
C GLU A 564 -2.02 -12.45 78.65
N GLY A 565 -2.70 -11.69 77.76
CA GLY A 565 -4.12 -11.35 77.87
C GLY A 565 -4.41 -9.91 78.33
N ASP A 566 -3.40 -9.15 78.77
CA ASP A 566 -3.58 -7.76 79.16
C ASP A 566 -3.91 -6.83 77.97
N GLU A 567 -4.79 -5.85 78.21
CA GLU A 567 -5.21 -4.87 77.20
C GLU A 567 -4.03 -4.07 76.64
N SER A 568 -3.03 -3.76 77.48
CA SER A 568 -1.79 -3.09 77.08
C SER A 568 -1.02 -3.89 76.03
N LEU A 569 -0.91 -5.22 76.16
CA LEU A 569 -0.20 -6.08 75.19
C LEU A 569 -0.99 -6.23 73.88
N THR A 570 -2.32 -6.21 73.95
CA THR A 570 -3.19 -6.18 72.75
C THR A 570 -2.97 -4.90 71.95
N ARG A 571 -2.84 -3.75 72.63
CA ARG A 571 -2.52 -2.46 71.98
C ARG A 571 -1.10 -2.45 71.40
N VAL A 572 -0.13 -3.07 72.07
CA VAL A 572 1.23 -3.23 71.53
C VAL A 572 1.22 -4.08 70.26
N ALA A 573 0.46 -5.18 70.21
CA ALA A 573 0.29 -5.98 68.99
C ALA A 573 -0.31 -5.17 67.83
N GLN A 574 -1.34 -4.36 68.09
CA GLN A 574 -1.94 -3.47 67.09
C GLN A 574 -0.95 -2.43 66.56
N ILE A 575 -0.13 -1.84 67.44
CA ILE A 575 0.92 -0.90 67.05
C ILE A 575 1.96 -1.63 66.20
N MET A 576 2.49 -2.79 66.61
CA MET A 576 3.41 -3.58 65.78
C MET A 576 2.84 -3.85 64.38
N ARG A 577 1.57 -4.27 64.30
CA ARG A 577 0.87 -4.55 63.04
C ARG A 577 0.82 -3.32 62.15
N MET A 578 0.43 -2.17 62.71
CA MET A 578 0.43 -0.89 61.99
C MET A 578 1.85 -0.54 61.50
N GLY A 579 2.88 -0.85 62.28
CA GLY A 579 4.28 -0.59 61.92
C GLY A 579 4.71 -1.40 60.71
N VAL A 580 4.36 -2.69 60.67
CA VAL A 580 4.61 -3.54 59.50
C VAL A 580 3.79 -3.08 58.30
N GLN A 581 2.51 -2.76 58.49
CA GLN A 581 1.64 -2.28 57.42
C GLN A 581 2.19 -1.00 56.78
N LEU A 582 2.66 -0.04 57.58
CA LEU A 582 3.27 1.20 57.09
C LEU A 582 4.49 0.92 56.21
N LEU A 583 5.32 -0.08 56.55
CA LEU A 583 6.49 -0.45 55.74
C LEU A 583 6.10 -1.17 54.46
N VAL A 584 5.17 -2.12 54.53
CA VAL A 584 4.70 -2.87 53.35
C VAL A 584 3.98 -1.95 52.37
N ASP A 585 3.16 -1.03 52.87
CA ASP A 585 2.52 0.03 52.08
C ASP A 585 3.58 0.94 51.43
N ALA A 586 4.56 1.40 52.21
CA ALA A 586 5.61 2.27 51.68
C ALA A 586 6.41 1.60 50.56
N ASP A 587 6.73 0.31 50.72
CA ASP A 587 7.39 -0.49 49.69
C ASP A 587 6.47 -0.71 48.48
N CYS A 588 5.16 -0.86 48.69
CA CYS A 588 4.19 -0.94 47.60
C CYS A 588 4.14 0.34 46.79
N LEU A 589 4.05 1.51 47.45
CA LEU A 589 3.97 2.81 46.81
C LEU A 589 5.24 3.10 46.00
N GLU A 590 6.42 2.78 46.55
CA GLU A 590 7.69 2.94 45.84
C GLU A 590 7.79 2.00 44.63
N PHE A 591 7.37 0.74 44.77
CA PHE A 591 7.30 -0.21 43.66
C PHE A 591 6.34 0.26 42.57
N THR A 592 5.14 0.70 42.94
CA THR A 592 4.13 1.26 42.02
C THR A 592 4.68 2.48 41.29
N ALA A 593 5.38 3.39 41.98
CA ALA A 593 6.00 4.55 41.37
C ALA A 593 7.04 4.16 40.31
N ASN A 594 7.87 3.14 40.58
CA ASN A 594 8.85 2.63 39.63
C ASN A 594 8.18 1.93 38.43
N LEU A 595 7.12 1.15 38.68
CA LEU A 595 6.36 0.47 37.64
C LEU A 595 5.65 1.46 36.71
N LEU A 596 5.07 2.53 37.25
CA LEU A 596 4.45 3.61 36.46
C LEU A 596 5.48 4.38 35.62
N LYS A 597 6.67 4.61 36.17
CA LYS A 597 7.78 5.22 35.44
C LYS A 597 8.18 4.37 34.24
N ASP A 598 8.38 3.07 34.46
CA ASP A 598 8.74 2.12 33.39
C ASP A 598 7.66 2.07 32.30
N LEU A 599 6.38 1.98 32.70
CA LEU A 599 5.24 2.02 31.77
C LEU A 599 5.22 3.33 30.96
N THR A 600 5.50 4.46 31.61
CA THR A 600 5.47 5.78 30.96
C THR A 600 6.59 5.88 29.92
N ASP A 601 7.81 5.49 30.28
CA ASP A 601 8.98 5.62 29.42
C ASP A 601 8.99 4.59 28.28
N ASN A 602 8.59 3.34 28.56
CA ASN A 602 8.71 2.23 27.62
C ASN A 602 7.41 1.91 26.86
N MET A 603 6.27 2.51 27.22
CA MET A 603 5.00 2.26 26.54
C MET A 603 4.23 3.54 26.19
N LEU A 604 3.90 4.40 27.17
CA LEU A 604 3.06 5.57 26.90
C LEU A 604 3.74 6.58 25.95
N ARG A 605 5.02 6.90 26.18
CA ARG A 605 5.78 7.80 25.31
C ARG A 605 5.94 7.25 23.88
N PRO A 606 6.40 6.00 23.66
CA PRO A 606 6.43 5.41 22.32
C PRO A 606 5.06 5.37 21.64
N LEU A 607 3.99 5.09 22.39
CA LEU A 607 2.63 5.05 21.83
C LEU A 607 2.15 6.44 21.40
N SER A 608 2.43 7.49 22.19
CA SER A 608 2.16 8.87 21.81
C SER A 608 2.89 9.25 20.50
N MET A 609 4.18 8.91 20.40
CA MET A 609 4.97 9.12 19.18
C MET A 609 4.41 8.36 17.96
N ALA A 610 3.91 7.14 18.16
CA ALA A 610 3.33 6.34 17.08
C ALA A 610 2.02 6.97 16.55
N VAL A 611 1.19 7.53 17.43
CA VAL A 611 -0.04 8.27 17.06
C VAL A 611 0.32 9.54 16.28
N GLU A 612 1.30 10.32 16.76
CA GLU A 612 1.76 11.53 16.08
C GLU A 612 2.39 11.23 14.70
N PHE A 613 3.20 10.17 14.62
CA PHE A 613 3.78 9.71 13.35
C PHE A 613 2.71 9.28 12.35
N SER A 614 1.70 8.53 12.81
CA SER A 614 0.57 8.11 11.98
C SER A 614 -0.20 9.31 11.42
N ARG A 615 -0.40 10.34 12.23
CA ARG A 615 -1.01 11.61 11.81
C ARG A 615 -0.18 12.33 10.74
N ALA A 616 1.16 12.31 10.83
CA ALA A 616 2.02 12.99 9.86
C ALA A 616 2.10 12.26 8.51
N ARG A 617 1.78 10.96 8.49
CA ARG A 617 1.83 10.12 7.29
C ARG A 617 0.53 10.16 6.48
N LEU A 618 -0.60 10.27 7.16
CA LEU A 618 -1.93 10.51 6.58
C LEU A 618 -2.04 11.94 6.11
#